data_AF-A0A7J3JEQ1-F1
#
_entry.id   AF-A0A7J3JEQ1-F1
#
_cell.length_a   1.000
_cell.length_b   1.000
_cell.length_c   1.000
_cell.angle_alpha   90.00
_cell.angle_beta   90.00
_cell.angle_gamma   90.00
#
_symmetry.space_group_name_H-M   'P 1'
#
loop_
_entity.id
_entity.type
_entity.pdbx_description
1 polymer ?
#
loop_
_entity_poly.entity_id
_entity_poly.type
_entity_poly.pdbx_seq_one_letter_code
_entity_poly.pdbx_strand_id
1 'polypeptide(L)'
;MCIAIALPFAPIGVITPLIASGVSPISQLIYPLTIFGNGVLFAAASGVYMIVRNLVWHKKTKTALFPGTLAKESFGKKLLVLVTGYKMNISKLKEKWHIFPMEDVDEENGDLKRKLVVVPKDEGRDKILQRLSDAIETQKIDRYVWATPGLPMLIFVTLGLIVALVFGDVVWLLVRLVLGAA
;
A
#
# COMPACT_ATOMS: atom_id res chain seq x y z
N MET A 1 16.57 -12.83 -4.55
CA MET A 1 17.59 -13.82 -4.97
C MET A 1 19.00 -13.25 -4.84
N CYS A 2 19.35 -12.13 -5.45
CA CYS A 2 20.71 -11.55 -5.35
C CYS A 2 21.16 -11.31 -3.90
N ILE A 3 20.28 -10.75 -3.05
CA ILE A 3 20.54 -10.56 -1.61
C ILE A 3 20.84 -11.90 -0.91
N ALA A 4 20.17 -12.98 -1.31
CA ALA A 4 20.39 -14.29 -0.70
C ALA A 4 21.75 -14.91 -1.04
N ILE A 5 22.27 -14.61 -2.24
CA ILE A 5 23.60 -15.05 -2.65
C ILE A 5 24.67 -14.17 -2.01
N ALA A 6 24.45 -12.85 -1.98
CA ALA A 6 25.42 -11.89 -1.44
C ALA A 6 25.50 -11.90 0.09
N LEU A 7 24.37 -12.14 0.76
CA LEU A 7 24.24 -12.07 2.23
C LEU A 7 23.33 -13.20 2.76
N PRO A 8 23.79 -14.47 2.68
CA PRO A 8 23.02 -15.63 3.12
C PRO A 8 22.83 -15.69 4.64
N PHE A 9 23.80 -15.19 5.41
CA PHE A 9 23.83 -15.22 6.87
C PHE A 9 23.97 -13.80 7.44
N ALA A 10 23.49 -13.59 8.67
CA ALA A 10 23.59 -12.30 9.33
C ALA A 10 25.08 -11.90 9.52
N PRO A 11 25.48 -10.67 9.14
CA PRO A 11 26.88 -10.23 9.21
C PRO A 11 27.27 -9.77 10.63
N ILE A 12 27.04 -10.63 11.64
CA ILE A 12 27.19 -10.30 13.07
C ILE A 12 28.61 -9.83 13.42
N GLY A 13 29.63 -10.32 12.71
CA GLY A 13 31.03 -9.91 12.90
C GLY A 13 31.40 -8.53 12.35
N VAL A 14 30.53 -7.91 11.54
CA VAL A 14 30.73 -6.58 10.95
C VAL A 14 29.75 -5.56 11.53
N ILE A 15 28.49 -5.97 11.71
CA ILE A 15 27.42 -5.15 12.26
C ILE A 15 26.69 -5.96 13.31
N THR A 16 26.83 -5.53 14.56
CA THR A 16 26.07 -6.11 15.68
C THR A 16 24.74 -5.37 15.82
N PRO A 17 23.59 -6.06 15.81
CA PRO A 17 22.30 -5.40 15.98
C PRO A 17 22.21 -4.77 17.37
N LEU A 18 21.53 -3.63 17.45
CA LEU A 18 21.33 -2.86 18.69
C LEU A 18 20.56 -3.67 19.74
N ILE A 19 19.69 -4.58 19.28
CA ILE A 19 18.87 -5.44 20.12
C ILE A 19 19.49 -6.84 20.10
N ALA A 20 20.18 -7.23 21.19
CA ALA A 20 20.79 -8.55 21.30
C ALA A 20 19.76 -9.70 21.19
N SER A 21 18.54 -9.49 21.68
CA SER A 21 17.41 -10.42 21.55
C SER A 21 16.81 -10.48 20.14
N GLY A 22 17.22 -9.57 19.25
CA GLY A 22 16.78 -9.49 17.84
C GLY A 22 17.51 -10.46 16.92
N VAL A 23 18.56 -11.15 17.41
CA VAL A 23 19.19 -12.25 16.68
C VAL A 23 18.30 -13.49 16.78
N SER A 24 17.51 -13.75 15.74
CA SER A 24 16.67 -14.93 15.66
C SER A 24 17.46 -16.14 15.12
N PRO A 25 17.09 -17.38 15.46
CA PRO A 25 17.66 -18.57 14.81
C PRO A 25 17.52 -18.53 13.28
N ILE A 26 16.42 -17.94 12.80
CA ILE A 26 16.13 -17.75 11.38
C ILE A 26 17.15 -16.79 10.76
N SER A 27 17.48 -15.68 11.42
CA SER A 27 18.45 -14.71 10.91
C SER A 27 19.86 -15.29 10.78
N GLN A 28 20.21 -16.25 11.64
CA GLN A 28 21.50 -16.93 11.60
C GLN A 28 21.59 -17.97 10.48
N LEU A 29 20.47 -18.62 10.14
CA LEU A 29 20.43 -19.67 9.14
C LEU A 29 20.09 -19.15 7.73
N ILE A 30 19.14 -18.22 7.63
CA ILE A 30 18.57 -17.67 6.39
C ILE A 30 18.25 -16.18 6.58
N TYR A 31 19.28 -15.35 6.55
CA TYR A 31 19.14 -13.91 6.73
C TYR A 31 18.20 -13.21 5.73
N PRO A 32 18.13 -13.61 4.45
CA PRO A 32 17.18 -13.04 3.48
C PRO A 32 15.72 -13.19 3.89
N LEU A 33 15.38 -14.22 4.66
CA LEU A 33 14.02 -14.42 5.15
C LEU A 33 13.67 -13.40 6.23
N THR A 34 14.62 -13.06 7.11
CA THR A 34 14.47 -11.98 8.08
C THR A 34 14.31 -10.62 7.39
N ILE A 35 15.13 -10.33 6.37
CA ILE A 35 15.01 -9.11 5.55
C ILE A 35 13.61 -9.02 4.93
N PHE A 36 13.16 -10.10 4.31
CA PHE A 36 11.85 -10.17 3.68
C PHE A 36 10.71 -10.04 4.70
N GLY A 37 10.80 -10.72 5.84
CA GLY A 37 9.81 -10.65 6.91
C GLY A 37 9.65 -9.23 7.47
N ASN A 38 10.76 -8.55 7.76
CA ASN A 38 10.74 -7.14 8.14
C ASN A 38 10.11 -6.27 7.04
N GLY A 39 10.45 -6.50 5.77
CA GLY A 39 9.86 -5.79 4.64
C GLY A 39 8.34 -5.98 4.53
N VAL A 40 7.84 -7.21 4.69
CA VAL A 40 6.40 -7.52 4.70
C VAL A 40 5.71 -6.81 5.87
N LEU A 41 6.34 -6.74 7.04
CA LEU A 41 5.81 -6.01 8.19
C LEU A 41 5.64 -4.51 7.86
N PHE A 42 6.62 -3.89 7.20
CA PHE A 42 6.49 -2.50 6.74
C PHE A 42 5.43 -2.32 5.65
N ALA A 43 5.29 -3.28 4.73
CA ALA A 43 4.22 -3.27 3.75
C ALA A 43 2.84 -3.33 4.41
N ALA A 44 2.67 -4.21 5.42
CA ALA A 44 1.43 -4.28 6.20
C ALA A 44 1.16 -2.97 6.97
N ALA A 45 2.19 -2.40 7.61
CA ALA A 45 2.09 -1.11 8.29
C ALA A 45 1.69 0.03 7.34
N SER A 46 2.12 -0.02 6.07
CA SER A 46 1.73 0.96 5.06
C SER A 46 0.21 0.94 4.76
N GLY A 47 -0.42 -0.24 4.81
CA GLY A 47 -1.88 -0.36 4.69
C GLY A 47 -2.61 0.31 5.86
N VAL A 48 -2.09 0.14 7.08
CA VAL A 48 -2.61 0.86 8.27
C VAL A 48 -2.44 2.37 8.10
N TYR A 49 -1.28 2.82 7.62
CA TYR A 49 -1.05 4.22 7.29
C TYR A 49 -2.06 4.77 6.26
N MET A 50 -2.39 4.01 5.22
CA MET A 50 -3.41 4.44 4.23
C MET A 50 -4.79 4.60 4.86
N ILE A 51 -5.19 3.68 5.74
CA ILE A 51 -6.46 3.81 6.48
C ILE A 51 -6.46 5.09 7.30
N VAL A 52 -5.42 5.34 8.09
CA VAL A 52 -5.29 6.56 8.91
C VAL A 52 -5.33 7.81 8.03
N ARG A 53 -4.60 7.81 6.90
CA ARG A 53 -4.59 8.92 5.95
C ARG A 53 -5.97 9.21 5.38
N ASN A 54 -6.73 8.17 5.03
CA ASN A 54 -8.10 8.29 4.53
C ASN A 54 -9.06 8.83 5.60
N LEU A 55 -8.91 8.40 6.86
CA LEU A 55 -9.69 8.93 7.98
C LEU A 55 -9.39 10.41 8.24
N VAL A 56 -8.11 10.80 8.21
CA VAL A 56 -7.70 12.22 8.36
C VAL A 56 -8.24 13.06 7.20
N TRP A 57 -8.16 12.55 5.97
CA TRP A 57 -8.71 13.23 4.79
C TRP A 57 -10.22 13.42 4.89
N HIS A 58 -10.96 12.38 5.34
CA HIS A 58 -12.40 12.44 5.54
C HIS A 58 -12.79 13.50 6.58
N LYS A 59 -12.08 13.54 7.72
CA LYS A 59 -12.30 14.54 8.77
C LYS A 59 -12.03 15.97 8.28
N LYS A 60 -10.97 16.19 7.49
CA LYS A 60 -10.61 17.52 6.96
C LYS A 60 -11.60 18.01 5.89
N THR A 61 -12.02 17.14 5.00
CA THR A 61 -12.82 17.51 3.83
C THR A 61 -14.33 17.46 4.12
N LYS A 62 -14.75 16.73 5.18
CA LYS A 62 -16.17 16.46 5.54
C LYS A 62 -17.00 15.84 4.41
N THR A 63 -16.34 15.33 3.37
CA THR A 63 -16.98 14.69 2.21
C THR A 63 -17.05 13.19 2.41
N ALA A 64 -18.13 12.56 1.94
CA ALA A 64 -18.27 11.11 2.01
C ALA A 64 -17.09 10.38 1.32
N LEU A 65 -16.58 9.32 1.96
CA LEU A 65 -15.52 8.47 1.38
C LEU A 65 -16.00 7.75 0.10
N PHE A 66 -17.27 7.35 0.06
CA PHE A 66 -17.88 6.67 -1.09
C PHE A 66 -19.21 7.33 -1.47
N PRO A 67 -19.19 8.47 -2.21
CA PRO A 67 -20.40 9.18 -2.59
C PRO A 67 -21.15 8.50 -3.74
N GLY A 68 -22.47 8.71 -3.81
CA GLY A 68 -23.31 8.32 -4.95
C GLY A 68 -23.35 6.82 -5.20
N THR A 69 -23.09 6.40 -6.45
CA THR A 69 -23.16 4.99 -6.88
C THR A 69 -22.12 4.11 -6.19
N LEU A 70 -21.02 4.68 -5.69
CA LEU A 70 -19.99 3.97 -4.93
C LEU A 70 -20.53 3.43 -3.59
N ALA A 71 -21.60 4.02 -3.05
CA ALA A 71 -22.25 3.52 -1.83
C ALA A 71 -22.90 2.15 -2.03
N LYS A 72 -23.27 1.78 -3.27
CA LYS A 72 -23.88 0.48 -3.60
C LYS A 72 -22.84 -0.64 -3.79
N GLU A 73 -21.54 -0.31 -3.86
CA GLU A 73 -20.47 -1.31 -3.97
C GLU A 73 -20.34 -2.17 -2.70
N SER A 74 -19.82 -3.39 -2.90
CA SER A 74 -19.64 -4.36 -1.82
C SER A 74 -18.70 -3.84 -0.74
N PHE A 75 -18.98 -4.22 0.50
CA PHE A 75 -18.16 -3.82 1.66
C PHE A 75 -16.69 -4.24 1.50
N GLY A 76 -16.44 -5.44 0.97
CA GLY A 76 -15.08 -5.95 0.73
C GLY A 76 -14.27 -5.08 -0.24
N LYS A 77 -14.88 -4.61 -1.34
CA LYS A 77 -14.19 -3.69 -2.28
C LYS A 77 -13.88 -2.36 -1.62
N LYS A 78 -14.80 -1.81 -0.84
CA LYS A 78 -14.58 -0.56 -0.10
C LYS A 78 -13.44 -0.69 0.89
N LEU A 79 -13.38 -1.80 1.62
CA LEU A 79 -12.29 -2.09 2.55
C LEU A 79 -10.95 -2.22 1.82
N LEU A 80 -10.90 -2.97 0.71
CA LEU A 80 -9.68 -3.11 -0.09
C LEU A 80 -9.18 -1.76 -0.61
N VAL A 81 -10.06 -0.91 -1.12
CA VAL A 81 -9.71 0.44 -1.58
C VAL A 81 -9.24 1.31 -0.43
N LEU A 82 -9.81 1.17 0.77
CA LEU A 82 -9.41 1.92 1.95
C LEU A 82 -7.98 1.55 2.43
N VAL A 83 -7.60 0.28 2.30
CA VAL A 83 -6.29 -0.24 2.72
C VAL A 83 -5.22 0.01 1.67
N THR A 84 -5.57 -0.08 0.38
CA THR A 84 -4.60 -0.02 -0.72
C THR A 84 -4.52 1.34 -1.40
N GLY A 85 -5.55 2.18 -1.28
CA GLY A 85 -5.67 3.45 -2.01
C GLY A 85 -5.93 4.65 -1.12
N TYR A 86 -5.93 5.82 -1.74
CA TYR A 86 -6.31 7.08 -1.11
C TYR A 86 -7.02 8.00 -2.11
N LYS A 87 -7.82 8.93 -1.58
CA LYS A 87 -8.45 9.97 -2.43
C LYS A 87 -7.49 11.08 -2.78
N MET A 88 -7.47 11.45 -4.06
CA MET A 88 -6.71 12.60 -4.54
C MET A 88 -7.41 13.30 -5.70
N ASN A 89 -6.99 14.53 -5.96
CA ASN A 89 -7.51 15.29 -7.09
C ASN A 89 -6.98 14.71 -8.42
N ILE A 90 -7.86 14.59 -9.41
CA ILE A 90 -7.53 14.06 -10.75
C ILE A 90 -6.34 14.79 -11.41
N SER A 91 -6.18 16.10 -11.21
CA SER A 91 -5.07 16.87 -11.78
C SER A 91 -3.72 16.37 -11.25
N LYS A 92 -3.63 16.13 -9.93
CA LYS A 92 -2.43 15.56 -9.30
C LYS A 92 -2.21 14.09 -9.69
N LEU A 93 -3.27 13.38 -10.06
CA LEU A 93 -3.18 12.00 -10.52
C LEU A 93 -2.59 11.93 -11.93
N LYS A 94 -2.96 12.86 -12.83
CA LYS A 94 -2.39 12.96 -14.18
C LYS A 94 -0.88 13.18 -14.16
N GLU A 95 -0.40 14.04 -13.26
CA GLU A 95 1.03 14.37 -13.12
C GLU A 95 1.89 13.17 -12.68
N LYS A 96 1.34 12.22 -11.93
CA LYS A 96 2.10 11.15 -11.28
C LYS A 96 1.90 9.80 -11.94
N TRP A 97 2.85 9.40 -12.79
CA TRP A 97 2.81 8.14 -13.54
C TRP A 97 2.72 6.88 -12.66
N HIS A 98 3.32 6.93 -11.45
CA HIS A 98 3.37 5.80 -10.52
C HIS A 98 2.09 5.62 -9.67
N ILE A 99 1.00 6.30 -10.01
CA ILE A 99 -0.28 6.23 -9.31
C ILE A 99 -1.37 5.85 -10.31
N PHE A 100 -2.17 4.85 -9.92
CA PHE A 100 -3.21 4.28 -10.76
C PHE A 100 -4.60 4.62 -10.23
N PRO A 101 -5.54 5.02 -11.09
CA PRO A 101 -6.94 5.21 -10.68
C PRO A 101 -7.55 3.89 -10.21
N MET A 102 -8.37 3.95 -9.17
CA MET A 102 -9.17 2.82 -8.66
C MET A 102 -10.67 3.03 -8.87
N GLU A 103 -11.04 4.07 -9.61
CA GLU A 103 -12.40 4.33 -10.07
C GLU A 103 -12.43 4.17 -11.58
N ASP A 104 -13.52 3.64 -12.09
CA ASP A 104 -13.86 3.68 -13.51
C ASP A 104 -15.31 4.14 -13.64
N VAL A 105 -15.63 4.63 -14.82
CA VAL A 105 -16.94 5.19 -15.14
C VAL A 105 -17.50 4.41 -16.32
N ASP A 106 -18.63 3.75 -16.08
CA ASP A 106 -19.44 3.12 -17.12
C ASP A 106 -20.70 3.96 -17.34
N GLU A 107 -21.01 4.36 -18.58
CA GLU A 107 -22.30 4.91 -18.94
C GLU A 107 -23.26 3.74 -19.24
N GLU A 108 -24.16 3.44 -18.30
CA GLU A 108 -25.13 2.36 -18.43
C GLU A 108 -26.53 2.96 -18.40
N ASN A 109 -27.25 2.89 -19.54
CA ASN A 109 -28.60 3.46 -19.72
C ASN A 109 -28.70 4.98 -19.55
N GLY A 110 -27.70 5.75 -19.98
CA GLY A 110 -27.69 7.22 -19.91
C GLY A 110 -27.35 7.80 -18.53
N ASP A 111 -27.33 6.97 -17.48
CA ASP A 111 -26.85 7.32 -16.16
C ASP A 111 -25.38 6.91 -15.99
N LEU A 112 -24.56 7.87 -15.56
CA LEU A 112 -23.12 7.68 -15.37
C LEU A 112 -22.86 6.98 -14.03
N LYS A 113 -22.43 5.70 -14.06
CA LYS A 113 -22.18 4.90 -12.85
C LYS A 113 -20.69 4.84 -12.55
N ARG A 114 -20.29 5.38 -11.39
CA ARG A 114 -18.95 5.17 -10.83
C ARG A 114 -18.84 3.78 -10.22
N LYS A 115 -17.76 3.07 -10.56
CA LYS A 115 -17.45 1.71 -10.09
C LYS A 115 -16.04 1.65 -9.49
N LEU A 116 -15.86 0.84 -8.44
CA LEU A 116 -14.53 0.60 -7.87
C LEU A 116 -13.82 -0.50 -8.65
N VAL A 117 -12.63 -0.18 -9.14
CA VAL A 117 -11.74 -1.07 -9.87
C VAL A 117 -10.49 -1.31 -9.03
N VAL A 118 -10.41 -2.49 -8.42
CA VAL A 118 -9.29 -2.88 -7.54
C VAL A 118 -8.14 -3.50 -8.33
N VAL A 119 -8.45 -4.12 -9.47
CA VAL A 119 -7.47 -4.72 -10.37
C VAL A 119 -7.39 -3.84 -11.61
N PRO A 120 -6.20 -3.36 -12.01
CA PRO A 120 -6.05 -2.61 -13.25
C PRO A 120 -6.64 -3.44 -14.41
N LYS A 121 -7.58 -2.86 -15.15
CA LYS A 121 -7.99 -3.44 -16.43
C LYS A 121 -6.81 -3.31 -17.41
N ASP A 122 -6.68 -4.24 -18.35
CA ASP A 122 -5.70 -4.13 -19.45
C ASP A 122 -5.98 -2.90 -20.35
N GLU A 123 -7.12 -2.23 -20.17
CA GLU A 123 -7.37 -0.89 -20.69
C GLU A 123 -6.36 0.08 -20.08
N GLY A 124 -5.39 0.52 -20.89
CA GLY A 124 -4.31 1.41 -20.45
C GLY A 124 -4.78 2.60 -19.60
N ARG A 125 -4.03 2.88 -18.53
CA ARG A 125 -4.26 3.94 -17.52
C ARG A 125 -4.81 5.23 -18.11
N ASP A 126 -4.26 5.67 -19.24
CA ASP A 126 -4.60 6.96 -19.86
C ASP A 126 -6.04 7.02 -20.36
N LYS A 127 -6.62 5.90 -20.84
CA LYS A 127 -8.03 5.85 -21.26
C LYS A 127 -8.98 6.01 -20.08
N ILE A 128 -8.67 5.35 -18.95
CA ILE A 128 -9.44 5.48 -17.71
C ILE A 128 -9.32 6.91 -17.17
N LEU A 129 -8.13 7.49 -17.19
CA LEU A 129 -7.92 8.89 -16.79
C LEU A 129 -8.67 9.87 -17.67
N GLN A 130 -8.74 9.66 -18.99
CA GLN A 130 -9.51 10.49 -19.90
C GLN A 130 -11.00 10.43 -19.56
N ARG A 131 -11.61 9.24 -19.48
CA ARG A 131 -13.03 9.07 -19.08
C ARG A 131 -13.36 9.74 -17.75
N LEU A 132 -12.49 9.56 -16.75
CA LEU A 132 -12.64 10.22 -15.45
C LEU A 132 -12.54 11.74 -15.56
N SER A 133 -11.65 12.25 -16.42
CA SER A 133 -11.48 13.69 -16.62
C SER A 133 -12.70 14.30 -17.30
N ASP A 134 -13.20 13.67 -18.36
CA ASP A 134 -14.35 14.13 -19.13
C ASP A 134 -15.61 14.16 -18.25
N ALA A 135 -15.79 13.15 -17.39
CA ALA A 135 -16.87 13.10 -16.41
C ALA A 135 -16.76 14.19 -15.33
N ILE A 136 -15.54 14.64 -14.98
CA ILE A 136 -15.30 15.76 -14.04
C ILE A 136 -15.55 17.10 -14.73
N GLU A 137 -15.10 17.27 -15.98
CA GLU A 137 -15.29 18.49 -16.77
C GLU A 137 -16.77 18.75 -17.07
N THR A 138 -17.53 17.69 -17.33
CA THR A 138 -19.00 17.73 -17.48
C THR A 138 -19.76 17.87 -16.15
N GLN A 139 -19.06 18.07 -15.03
CA GLN A 139 -19.61 18.18 -13.67
C GLN A 139 -20.48 17.00 -13.21
N LYS A 140 -20.42 15.86 -13.91
CA LYS A 140 -21.17 14.66 -13.55
C LYS A 140 -20.60 14.02 -12.28
N ILE A 141 -19.32 14.25 -11.98
CA ILE A 141 -18.64 13.66 -10.84
C ILE A 141 -17.67 14.62 -10.10
N ASP A 142 -17.34 14.33 -8.84
CA ASP A 142 -16.42 15.14 -8.02
C ASP A 142 -14.95 15.02 -8.48
N ARG A 143 -14.15 16.08 -8.25
CA ARG A 143 -12.72 16.17 -8.62
C ARG A 143 -11.83 15.17 -7.89
N TYR A 144 -12.32 14.61 -6.78
CA TYR A 144 -11.61 13.60 -6.00
C TYR A 144 -11.94 12.18 -6.48
N VAL A 145 -10.89 11.44 -6.78
CA VAL A 145 -10.95 10.04 -7.23
C VAL A 145 -10.06 9.18 -6.33
N TRP A 146 -10.47 7.93 -6.10
CA TRP A 146 -9.64 6.91 -5.48
C TRP A 146 -8.49 6.53 -6.40
N ALA A 147 -7.30 6.45 -5.82
CA ALA A 147 -6.10 6.05 -6.53
C ALA A 147 -5.19 5.21 -5.63
N THR A 148 -4.50 4.23 -6.21
CA THR A 148 -3.53 3.39 -5.52
C THR A 148 -2.11 3.78 -5.93
N PRO A 149 -1.18 3.97 -4.96
CA PRO A 149 0.23 4.09 -5.29
C PRO A 149 0.78 2.73 -5.71
N GLY A 150 1.39 2.65 -6.88
CA GLY A 150 2.12 1.45 -7.33
C GLY A 150 3.48 1.32 -6.64
N LEU A 151 3.50 1.38 -5.30
CA LEU A 151 4.74 1.42 -4.52
C LEU A 151 5.50 0.10 -4.68
N PRO A 152 6.71 0.09 -5.28
CA PRO A 152 7.43 -1.15 -5.52
C PRO A 152 7.81 -1.85 -4.22
N MET A 153 7.64 -3.18 -4.16
CA MET A 153 8.09 -4.01 -3.03
C MET A 153 9.58 -3.83 -2.71
N LEU A 154 10.37 -3.39 -3.68
CA LEU A 154 11.78 -3.05 -3.50
C LEU A 154 11.99 -2.08 -2.32
N ILE A 155 11.16 -1.04 -2.19
CA ILE A 155 11.30 -0.03 -1.12
C ILE A 155 11.14 -0.69 0.25
N PHE A 156 10.15 -1.56 0.40
CA PHE A 156 9.91 -2.29 1.64
C PHE A 156 11.03 -3.29 1.96
N VAL A 157 11.56 -3.98 0.95
CA VAL A 157 12.70 -4.90 1.12
C VAL A 157 13.96 -4.14 1.52
N THR A 158 14.22 -2.95 0.95
CA THR A 158 15.36 -2.11 1.33
C THR A 158 15.23 -1.64 2.78
N LEU A 159 14.04 -1.17 3.20
CA LEU A 159 13.79 -0.83 4.60
C LEU A 159 13.95 -2.05 5.52
N GLY A 160 13.45 -3.21 5.08
CA GLY A 160 13.60 -4.49 5.77
C GLY A 160 15.07 -4.87 5.98
N LEU A 161 15.94 -4.62 5.00
CA LEU A 161 17.37 -4.86 5.10
C LEU A 161 18.03 -3.93 6.13
N ILE A 162 17.76 -2.62 6.05
CA ILE A 162 18.30 -1.64 7.00
C ILE A 162 17.90 -2.03 8.43
N VAL A 163 16.64 -2.39 8.62
CA VAL A 163 16.11 -2.76 9.93
C VAL A 163 16.65 -4.11 10.40
N ALA A 164 16.82 -5.08 9.50
CA ALA A 164 17.47 -6.34 9.84
C ALA A 164 18.92 -6.13 10.32
N LEU A 165 19.65 -5.19 9.72
CA LEU A 165 21.03 -4.88 10.13
C LEU A 165 21.10 -4.14 11.47
N VAL A 166 20.20 -3.18 11.70
CA VAL A 166 20.25 -2.31 12.89
C VAL A 166 19.54 -2.93 14.09
N PHE A 167 18.38 -3.56 13.89
CA PHE A 167 17.51 -4.05 14.97
C PHE A 167 17.36 -5.57 14.98
N GLY A 168 17.79 -6.26 13.92
CA GLY A 168 17.60 -7.70 13.77
C GLY A 168 16.20 -8.07 13.27
N ASP A 169 15.73 -9.24 13.70
CA ASP A 169 14.46 -9.82 13.28
C ASP A 169 13.30 -9.25 14.10
N VAL A 170 12.60 -8.25 13.54
CA VAL A 170 11.49 -7.59 14.23
C VAL A 170 10.31 -8.54 14.39
N VAL A 171 10.08 -9.42 13.41
CA VAL A 171 9.03 -10.43 13.48
C VAL A 171 9.28 -11.37 14.66
N TRP A 172 10.53 -11.82 14.83
CA TRP A 172 10.92 -12.64 15.97
C TRP A 172 10.71 -11.92 17.31
N LEU A 173 11.09 -10.64 17.40
CA LEU A 173 10.86 -9.84 18.61
C LEU A 173 9.37 -9.76 18.97
N LEU A 174 8.50 -9.56 17.98
CA LEU A 174 7.04 -9.55 18.19
C LEU A 174 6.53 -10.91 18.64
N VAL A 175 7.02 -12.01 18.07
CA VAL A 175 6.65 -13.37 18.48
C VAL A 175 7.08 -13.63 19.93
N ARG A 176 8.31 -13.28 20.30
CA ARG A 176 8.81 -13.41 21.68
C ARG A 176 7.98 -12.60 22.67
N LEU A 177 7.58 -11.38 22.29
CA LEU A 177 6.70 -10.53 23.08
C LEU A 177 5.35 -11.21 23.34
N VAL A 178 4.72 -11.76 22.29
CA VAL A 178 3.42 -12.45 22.41
C VAL A 178 3.53 -13.73 23.24
N LEU A 179 4.66 -14.44 23.15
CA LEU A 179 4.91 -15.67 23.90
C LEU A 179 5.41 -15.44 25.33
N GLY A 180 5.59 -14.19 25.76
CA GLY A 180 6.04 -13.85 27.13
C GLY A 180 7.51 -14.19 27.42
N ALA A 181 8.31 -14.49 26.39
CA ALA A 181 9.73 -14.79 26.51
C ALA A 181 10.57 -13.51 26.31
N ALA A 182 10.41 -12.54 27.21
CA ALA A 182 11.20 -11.31 27.23
C ALA A 182 12.55 -11.54 27.93
#